data_AF-A0A8S3CTT6-F1
#
_entry.id   AF-A0A8S3CTT6-F1
#
_cell.length_a   1.000
_cell.length_b   1.000
_cell.length_c   1.000
_cell.angle_alpha   90.00
_cell.angle_beta   90.00
_cell.angle_gamma   90.00
#
_symmetry.space_group_name_H-M   'P 1'
#
loop_
_entity.id
_entity.type
_entity.pdbx_description
1 polymer ?
#
loop_
_entity_poly.entity_id
_entity_poly.type
_entity_poly.pdbx_seq_one_letter_code
_entity_poly.pdbx_strand_id
1 'polypeptide(L)' 'MKTNEGKFRGFGFVEFNDYDPVDKIVLEKHHVIKGNPVNVEKALPKEQTN' A
#
# COMPACT_ATOMS: atom_id res chain seq x y z
N MET A 1 11.55 -0.20 -0.28
CA MET A 1 12.43 -0.87 -1.26
C MET A 1 12.98 0.15 -2.23
N LYS A 2 14.31 0.30 -2.30
CA LYS A 2 14.98 1.13 -3.30
C LYS A 2 15.57 0.20 -4.37
N THR A 3 15.46 0.53 -5.65
CA THR A 3 16.35 -0.09 -6.65
C THR A 3 17.74 0.51 -6.49
N ASN A 4 18.76 -0.16 -7.05
CA ASN A 4 20.15 0.33 -7.05
C ASN A 4 20.32 1.73 -7.70
N GLU A 5 19.27 2.25 -8.35
CA GLU A 5 19.20 3.58 -8.97
C GLU A 5 18.50 4.65 -8.11
N GLY A 6 18.19 4.37 -6.84
CA GLY A 6 17.63 5.36 -5.91
C GLY A 6 16.17 5.77 -6.14
N LYS A 7 15.50 5.24 -7.19
CA LYS A 7 14.06 5.43 -7.42
C LYS A 7 13.23 4.55 -6.49
N PHE A 8 12.26 5.17 -5.83
CA PHE A 8 11.18 4.44 -5.14
C PHE A 8 10.34 3.72 -6.19
N ARG A 9 10.04 2.44 -5.97
CA ARG A 9 9.30 1.59 -6.92
C ARG A 9 7.82 1.97 -7.11
N GLY A 10 7.38 3.13 -6.61
CA GLY A 10 6.00 3.61 -6.73
C GLY A 10 4.99 2.87 -5.85
N PHE A 11 5.42 1.93 -5.01
CA PHE A 11 4.57 1.23 -4.04
C PHE A 11 5.27 1.09 -2.69
N GLY A 12 4.46 0.93 -1.64
CA GLY A 12 4.92 0.74 -0.27
C GLY A 12 3.89 -0.07 0.52
N PHE A 13 4.32 -0.55 1.67
CA PHE A 13 3.44 -1.22 2.64
C PHE A 13 3.37 -0.35 3.88
N VAL A 14 2.18 -0.23 4.44
CA VAL A 14 1.93 0.50 5.69
C VAL A 14 1.30 -0.49 6.66
N GLU A 15 1.93 -0.66 7.81
CA GLU A 15 1.40 -1.44 8.92
C GLU A 15 0.65 -0.50 9.86
N PHE A 16 -0.58 -0.87 10.19
CA PHE A 16 -1.42 -0.14 11.12
C PHE A 16 -1.56 -0.97 12.40
N ASN A 17 -1.63 -0.30 13.55
CA ASN A 17 -1.85 -0.97 14.83
C ASN A 17 -3.30 -1.46 15.00
N ASP A 18 -4.24 -0.81 14.31
CA ASP A 18 -5.68 -1.07 14.41
C ASP A 18 -6.27 -1.46 13.06
N TYR A 19 -7.32 -2.30 13.09
CA TYR A 19 -8.05 -2.74 11.90
C TYR A 19 -9.08 -1.72 11.42
N ASP A 20 -9.63 -0.90 12.31
CA ASP A 20 -10.62 0.14 12.00
C ASP A 20 -10.21 1.09 10.86
N PRO A 21 -8.98 1.67 10.87
CA PRO A 21 -8.52 2.48 9.75
C PRO A 21 -8.24 1.64 8.50
N VAL A 22 -7.77 0.40 8.65
CA VAL A 22 -7.48 -0.50 7.52
C VAL A 22 -8.75 -0.83 6.75
N ASP A 23 -9.84 -1.20 7.42
CA ASP A 23 -11.09 -1.54 6.74
C ASP A 23 -11.69 -0.33 6.02
N LYS A 24 -11.64 0.87 6.61
CA LYS A 24 -12.06 2.11 5.93
C LYS A 24 -11.23 2.40 4.69
N ILE A 25 -9.91 2.24 4.78
CA ILE A 25 -8.98 2.44 3.65
C ILE A 25 -9.19 1.37 2.57
N VAL A 26 -9.46 0.12 2.93
CA VAL A 26 -9.68 -0.96 1.96
C VAL A 26 -11.05 -0.84 1.28
N LEU A 27 -12.06 -0.33 1.98
CA LEU A 27 -13.36 -0.02 1.38
C LEU A 27 -13.23 1.05 0.30
N GLU A 28 -12.45 2.11 0.55
CA GLU A 28 -12.10 3.12 -0.45
C GLU A 28 -10.78 2.78 -1.16
N LYS A 29 -10.83 2.00 -2.25
CA LYS A 29 -9.61 1.60 -2.99
C LYS A 29 -8.76 2.75 -3.53
N HIS A 30 -9.35 3.93 -3.73
CA HIS A 30 -8.66 5.11 -4.26
C HIS A 30 -8.59 6.23 -3.22
N HIS A 31 -7.38 6.68 -2.93
CA HIS A 31 -7.14 7.85 -2.07
C HIS A 31 -6.27 8.86 -2.80
N VAL A 32 -6.37 10.13 -2.46
CA VAL A 32 -5.47 11.16 -3.00
C VAL A 32 -4.52 11.62 -1.89
N ILE A 33 -3.26 11.21 -1.97
CA ILE A 33 -2.22 11.59 -1.01
C ILE A 33 -1.31 12.63 -1.65
N LYS A 34 -1.28 13.84 -1.08
CA LYS A 34 -0.49 14.98 -1.61
C LYS A 34 -0.75 15.26 -3.09
N GLY A 35 -2.01 15.14 -3.54
CA GLY A 35 -2.40 15.35 -4.93
C GLY A 35 -2.08 14.18 -5.87
N ASN A 36 -1.49 13.09 -5.36
CA ASN A 36 -1.27 11.88 -6.15
C ASN A 36 -2.36 10.85 -5.82
N PRO A 37 -3.10 10.35 -6.82
CA PRO A 37 -4.00 9.22 -6.60
C PRO A 37 -3.18 7.98 -6.29
N VAL A 38 -3.50 7.34 -5.18
CA VAL A 38 -2.91 6.08 -4.74
C VAL A 38 -3.99 5.02 -4.70
N ASN A 39 -3.62 3.81 -5.09
CA ASN A 39 -4.47 2.65 -4.98
C ASN A 39 -4.03 1.84 -3.76
N VAL A 40 -4.99 1.48 -2.90
CA VAL A 40 -4.76 0.69 -1.68
C VAL A 40 -5.49 -0.64 -1.82
N GLU A 41 -4.79 -1.70 -1.43
CA GLU A 41 -5.29 -3.06 -1.46
C GLU A 41 -4.78 -3.80 -0.21
N LYS A 42 -5.50 -4.84 0.21
CA LYS A 42 -4.99 -5.73 1.27
C LYS A 42 -3.70 -6.37 0.78
N ALA A 43 -2.61 -6.11 1.49
CA ALA A 43 -1.33 -6.71 1.19
C ALA A 43 -1.44 -8.24 1.30
N LEU A 44 -1.23 -8.93 0.19
CA LEU A 44 -1.12 -10.39 0.19
C LEU A 44 0.32 -10.78 0.56
N PRO A 45 0.51 -11.72 1.50
CA PRO A 45 1.84 -12.21 1.84
C PRO A 45 2.46 -12.90 0.63
N LYS A 46 3.75 -12.63 0.43
CA LYS A 46 4.53 -13.08 -0.73
C LYS A 46 4.68 -14.61 -0.84
N GLU A 47 4.31 -15.34 0.22
CA GLU A 47 4.43 -16.80 0.31
C GLU A 47 3.33 -17.55 -0.47
N GLN A 48 2.35 -16.84 -1.03
CA GLN A 48 1.32 -17.42 -1.91
C GLN A 48 1.65 -17.22 -3.39
N THR A 49 2.82 -17.68 -3.83
CA THR A 49 3.11 -17.91 -5.26
C THR A 49 4.09 -19.07 -5.32
N ASN A 50 3.53 -20.28 -5.42
CA ASN A 50 4.26 -21.50 -5.75
C ASN A 50 4.24 -21.72 -7.27
#